data_AF-A0A7I8EU50-F1
#
_entry.id   AF-A0A7I8EU50-F1
#
_cell.length_a   1.000
_cell.length_b   1.000
_cell.length_c   1.000
_cell.angle_alpha   90.00
_cell.angle_beta   90.00
_cell.angle_gamma   90.00
#
_symmetry.space_group_name_H-M   'P 1'
#
loop_
_entity.id
_entity.type
_entity.pdbx_description
1 polymer ?
#
loop_
_entity_poly.entity_id
_entity_poly.type
_entity_poly.pdbx_seq_one_letter_code
_entity_poly.pdbx_strand_id
1 'polypeptide(L)' 'MIWYSVEQTTHPRHAPLGLAGLIRAGLLRLDAFSTRAFPLEEVNQAIQYAHDHGGAFQLTVLTP' A
#
# COMPACT_ATOMS: atom_id res chain seq x y z
N MET A 1 -8.54 23.77 8.59
CA MET A 1 -8.67 22.45 7.96
C MET A 1 -7.47 22.27 7.03
N ILE A 2 -6.38 21.68 7.55
CA ILE A 2 -5.11 21.53 6.81
C ILE A 2 -5.07 20.09 6.33
N TRP A 3 -5.23 19.89 5.03
CA TRP A 3 -4.94 18.60 4.39
C TRP A 3 -3.41 18.44 4.37
N TYR A 4 -2.88 17.49 5.13
CA TYR A 4 -1.46 17.11 5.01
C TYR A 4 -1.30 16.42 3.66
N SER A 5 -0.67 17.10 2.69
CA SER A 5 -0.16 16.43 1.50
C SER A 5 0.99 15.55 1.95
N VAL A 6 0.77 14.23 1.98
CA VAL A 6 1.83 13.26 2.30
C VAL A 6 2.72 13.17 1.08
N GLU A 7 3.60 14.15 0.90
CA GLU A 7 4.72 14.01 -0.01
C GLU A 7 5.57 12.88 0.56
N GLN A 8 5.44 11.68 0.00
CA GLN A 8 6.23 10.54 0.44
C GLN A 8 7.70 10.84 0.15
N THR A 9 8.38 11.37 1.15
CA THR A 9 9.80 11.72 1.12
C THR A 9 10.63 10.44 1.18
N THR A 10 10.56 9.63 0.11
CA THR A 10 11.41 8.44 -0.03
C THR A 10 12.83 8.90 -0.34
N HIS A 11 13.68 8.89 0.69
CA HIS A 11 15.11 9.16 0.55
C HIS A 11 15.88 7.85 0.62
N PRO A 12 16.80 7.57 -0.33
CA PRO A 12 17.17 8.40 -1.48
C PRO A 12 16.10 8.42 -2.58
N ARG A 13 16.03 9.49 -3.39
CA ARG A 13 15.01 9.66 -4.44
C ARG A 13 14.95 8.53 -5.48
N HIS A 14 16.03 7.74 -5.62
CA HIS A 14 16.08 6.59 -6.52
C HIS A 14 15.61 5.28 -5.88
N ALA A 15 15.37 5.25 -4.56
CA ALA A 15 14.94 4.05 -3.85
C ALA A 15 13.65 3.42 -4.42
N PRO A 16 12.61 4.19 -4.81
CA PRO A 16 11.41 3.59 -5.43
C PRO A 16 11.72 2.77 -6.69
N LEU A 17 12.63 3.26 -7.54
CA LEU A 17 13.03 2.54 -8.76
C LEU A 17 13.84 1.28 -8.44
N GLY A 18 14.73 1.35 -7.45
CA GLY A 18 15.49 0.19 -6.98
C GLY A 18 14.57 -0.90 -6.41
N LEU A 19 13.63 -0.51 -5.54
CA LEU A 19 12.63 -1.41 -4.98
C LEU A 19 11.75 -2.05 -6.07
N ALA A 20 11.28 -1.27 -7.05
CA ALA A 20 10.53 -1.80 -8.19
C ALA A 20 11.36 -2.79 -9.02
N GLY A 21 12.67 -2.53 -9.20
CA GLY A 21 13.59 -3.45 -9.86
C GLY A 21 13.73 -4.77 -9.12
N LEU A 22 13.88 -4.72 -7.79
CA LEU A 22 13.95 -5.91 -6.94
C LEU A 22 12.66 -6.74 -7.00
N ILE A 23 11.50 -6.09 -7.00
CA ILE A 23 10.19 -6.76 -7.14
C ILE A 23 10.11 -7.47 -8.49
N ARG A 24 10.43 -6.77 -9.58
CA ARG A 24 10.38 -7.35 -10.94
C ARG A 24 11.38 -8.48 -11.14
N ALA A 25 12.54 -8.40 -10.51
CA ALA A 25 13.55 -9.46 -10.53
C ALA A 25 13.20 -10.65 -9.61
N GLY A 26 12.09 -10.59 -8.87
CA GLY A 26 11.69 -11.63 -7.89
C GLY A 26 12.58 -11.68 -6.64
N LEU A 27 13.46 -10.70 -6.45
CA LEU A 27 14.36 -10.57 -5.30
C LEU A 27 13.66 -9.96 -4.09
N LEU A 28 12.59 -9.19 -4.31
CA LEU A 28 11.66 -8.73 -3.28
C LEU A 28 10.28 -9.32 -3.56
N ARG A 29 9.84 -10.22 -2.69
CA ARG A 29 8.57 -10.93 -2.82
C ARG A 29 7.48 -10.24 -2.00
N LEU A 30 6.42 -9.80 -2.68
CA LEU A 30 5.26 -9.13 -2.05
C LEU A 30 4.11 -10.10 -1.76
N ASP A 31 4.26 -11.38 -2.07
CA ASP A 31 3.28 -12.44 -1.75
C ASP A 31 3.15 -12.71 -0.25
N ALA A 32 4.13 -12.30 0.56
CA ALA A 32 4.02 -12.33 2.02
C ALA A 32 2.98 -11.33 2.56
N PHE A 33 2.48 -10.41 1.73
CA PHE A 33 1.45 -9.48 2.13
C PHE A 33 0.06 -10.11 1.97
N SER A 34 -0.70 -10.18 3.05
CA SER A 34 -2.11 -10.56 2.99
C SER A 34 -2.90 -9.39 2.42
N THR A 35 -3.61 -9.60 1.31
CA THR A 35 -4.39 -8.54 0.64
C THR A 35 -5.88 -8.78 0.80
N ARG A 36 -6.63 -7.72 1.16
CA ARG A 36 -8.09 -7.69 1.13
C ARG A 36 -8.53 -6.63 0.13
N ALA A 37 -9.22 -7.06 -0.92
CA ALA A 37 -9.76 -6.16 -1.94
C ALA A 37 -11.18 -5.68 -1.57
N PHE A 38 -11.46 -4.42 -1.86
CA PHE A 38 -12.78 -3.80 -1.76
C PHE A 38 -13.06 -3.03 -3.06
N PRO A 39 -14.31 -3.06 -3.57
CA PRO A 39 -14.69 -2.25 -4.72
C PRO A 39 -14.70 -0.76 -4.35
N LEU A 40 -14.51 0.13 -5.33
CA LEU A 40 -14.38 1.57 -5.08
C LEU A 40 -15.63 2.17 -4.43
N GLU A 41 -16.81 1.61 -4.69
CA GLU A 41 -18.08 1.99 -4.08
C GLU A 41 -18.09 1.76 -2.55
N GLU A 42 -17.22 0.88 -2.05
CA GLU A 42 -17.13 0.46 -0.65
C GLU A 42 -15.93 1.09 0.09
N VAL A 43 -15.42 2.24 -0.38
CA VAL A 43 -14.26 2.94 0.20
C VAL A 43 -14.33 3.10 1.73
N ASN A 44 -15.49 3.45 2.28
CA ASN A 44 -15.62 3.65 3.73
C ASN A 44 -15.47 2.35 4.51
N GLN A 45 -15.96 1.23 3.97
CA GLN A 45 -15.80 -0.10 4.56
C GLN A 45 -14.34 -0.56 4.45
N ALA A 46 -13.68 -0.26 3.33
CA ALA A 46 -12.25 -0.52 3.16
C ALA A 46 -11.41 0.22 4.21
N ILE A 47 -11.74 1.49 4.49
CA ILE A 47 -11.04 2.30 5.50
C ILE A 47 -11.27 1.73 6.92
N GLN A 48 -12.51 1.38 7.27
CA GLN A 48 -12.81 0.77 8.57
C GLN A 48 -12.08 -0.57 8.73
N TYR A 49 -12.11 -1.41 7.70
CA TYR A 49 -11.39 -2.68 7.70
C TYR A 49 -9.88 -2.47 7.89
N ALA A 50 -9.28 -1.50 7.20
CA ALA A 50 -7.86 -1.16 7.34
C ALA A 50 -7.51 -0.65 8.74
N HIS A 51 -8.42 0.08 9.39
CA HIS A 51 -8.24 0.52 10.77
C HIS A 51 -8.26 -0.67 11.74
N ASP A 52 -9.23 -1.57 11.59
CA ASP A 52 -9.46 -2.67 12.53
C ASP A 52 -8.51 -3.86 12.32
N HIS A 53 -8.05 -4.08 11.09
CA HIS A 53 -7.23 -5.23 10.68
C HIS A 53 -5.85 -4.82 10.15
N GLY A 54 -5.51 -3.53 10.25
CA GLY A 54 -4.22 -3.01 9.86
C GLY A 54 -3.10 -3.67 10.65
N GLY A 55 -2.11 -4.20 9.94
CA GLY A 55 -0.97 -4.87 10.56
C GLY A 55 0.24 -4.86 9.65
N ALA A 56 1.40 -5.21 10.20
CA ALA A 56 2.59 -5.43 9.38
C ALA A 56 2.25 -6.46 8.30
N PHE A 57 2.46 -6.09 7.04
CA PHE A 57 2.18 -6.91 5.87
C PHE A 57 0.70 -7.19 5.55
N GLN A 58 -0.25 -6.44 6.12
CA GLN A 58 -1.66 -6.50 5.71
C GLN A 58 -2.04 -5.29 4.85
N LEU A 59 -2.48 -5.53 3.63
CA LEU A 59 -2.85 -4.50 2.66
C LEU A 59 -4.35 -4.53 2.39
N THR A 60 -4.98 -3.37 2.51
CA THR A 60 -6.35 -3.14 2.03
C THR A 60 -6.25 -2.46 0.66
N VAL A 61 -6.82 -3.09 -0.36
CA VAL A 61 -6.69 -2.67 -1.77
C VAL A 61 -8.06 -2.25 -2.30
N LEU A 62 -8.11 -1.10 -2.97
CA LEU A 62 -9.29 -0.68 -3.72
C LEU A 62 -9.17 -1.13 -5.17
N THR A 63 -10.24 -1.75 -5.68
CA THR A 63 -10.36 -2.10 -7.09
C THR A 63 -11.33 -1.15 -7.79
N PRO A 64 -11.04 -0.73 -9.02
CA PRO A 64 -11.97 0.07 -9.83
C PRO A 64 -13.30 -0.61 -10.09
#